data_AF-A0A5R8M4Y1-F1
#
_entry.id   AF-A0A5R8M4Y1-F1
#
_cell.length_a   1.000
_cell.length_b   1.000
_cell.length_c   1.000
_cell.angle_alpha   90.00
_cell.angle_beta   90.00
_cell.angle_gamma   90.00
#
_symmetry.space_group_name_H-M   'P 1'
#
loop_
_entity.id
_entity.type
_entity.pdbx_description
1 polymer ?
#
loop_
_entity_poly.entity_id
_entity_poly.type
_entity_poly.pdbx_seq_one_letter_code
_entity_poly.pdbx_strand_id
1 'polypeptide(L)'
;MTESLVHPNFKLNGKAVSGDGLWEVAHRFIKEGQAYQESVGRFLLDWLSASAKIHVNTSGSTGKPKKIELLKNHMRNSALATGAFFNLKSGDTCLLCLSCDYIAGKMMLVRAMLLGLDVYIAEPTATPLQHIGYPQTFRFCAMVPLQVQASLDALERIETLIIGGASVSNALKKELLPKKTRCFETYGMTETITHVAIRELSEASRNPFRALPNVHFSLDDRECLVIDAPKIASNKIVTNDQVALVSDTEFLWLGRFDNVINSGGVKLFPEAIEEKLSTYLQDACIVAGIEDERLGQKLVLVMESDSTQKIDLDLFKEIKTLAPYERPKEIYYLPTFIRTKNGKIQREFTLQKAINNQ
;
A
#
# COMPACT_ATOMS: atom_id res chain seq x y z
N MET A 1 27.05 12.44 19.82
CA MET A 1 27.40 12.57 18.39
C MET A 1 26.11 12.53 17.60
N THR A 2 25.77 13.61 16.89
CA THR A 2 24.66 13.58 15.92
C THR A 2 25.05 12.67 14.77
N GLU A 3 24.45 11.49 14.69
CA GLU A 3 24.68 10.55 13.58
C GLU A 3 24.35 11.23 12.24
N SER A 4 25.23 11.07 11.25
CA SER A 4 25.04 11.67 9.91
C SER A 4 23.68 11.27 9.33
N LEU A 5 22.99 12.25 8.73
CA LEU A 5 21.70 12.08 8.05
C LEU A 5 21.87 11.67 6.58
N VAL A 6 23.10 11.71 6.07
CA VAL A 6 23.45 11.42 4.68
C VAL A 6 24.72 10.56 4.66
N HIS A 7 24.63 9.43 3.98
CA HIS A 7 25.72 8.50 3.79
C HIS A 7 26.75 9.09 2.79
N PRO A 8 28.07 8.93 3.00
CA PRO A 8 29.10 9.53 2.14
C PRO A 8 29.01 9.17 0.65
N ASN A 9 28.54 7.95 0.36
CA ASN A 9 28.38 7.45 -1.01
C ASN A 9 27.00 7.76 -1.64
N PHE A 10 26.15 8.53 -0.97
CA PHE A 10 24.84 8.89 -1.52
C PHE A 10 25.00 9.63 -2.86
N LYS A 11 24.17 9.26 -3.83
CA LYS A 11 24.09 9.92 -5.12
C LYS A 11 22.66 10.30 -5.45
N LEU A 12 22.53 11.41 -6.17
CA LEU A 12 21.29 11.92 -6.72
C LEU A 12 21.45 12.05 -8.24
N ASN A 13 20.66 11.28 -8.98
CA ASN A 13 20.72 11.18 -10.44
C ASN A 13 22.15 10.91 -10.95
N GLY A 14 22.86 9.97 -10.33
CA GLY A 14 24.24 9.61 -10.70
C GLY A 14 25.34 10.51 -10.14
N LYS A 15 24.99 11.65 -9.51
CA LYS A 15 25.97 12.61 -8.98
C LYS A 15 26.14 12.44 -7.49
N ALA A 16 27.38 12.35 -7.02
CA ALA A 16 27.67 12.36 -5.58
C ALA A 16 27.24 13.69 -4.97
N VAL A 17 26.52 13.66 -3.85
CA VAL A 17 26.06 14.86 -3.16
C VAL A 17 26.34 14.72 -1.65
N SER A 18 27.09 15.66 -1.10
CA SER A 18 27.32 15.76 0.35
C SER A 18 26.09 16.34 1.07
N GLY A 19 26.11 16.36 2.41
CA GLY A 19 25.06 17.03 3.20
C GLY A 19 24.91 18.52 2.84
N ASP A 20 26.02 19.25 2.70
CA ASP A 20 26.00 20.66 2.31
C ASP A 20 25.54 20.85 0.86
N GLY A 21 25.97 19.97 -0.06
CA GLY A 21 25.51 20.00 -1.45
C GLY A 21 24.00 19.72 -1.59
N LEU A 22 23.42 18.93 -0.66
CA LEU A 22 21.98 18.67 -0.66
C LEU A 22 21.16 19.91 -0.30
N TRP A 23 21.67 20.83 0.52
CA TRP A 23 21.02 22.12 0.79
C TRP A 23 20.89 22.96 -0.48
N GLU A 24 21.97 23.04 -1.27
CA GLU A 24 21.96 23.77 -2.56
C GLU A 24 20.98 23.15 -3.56
N VAL A 25 20.99 21.81 -3.66
CA VAL A 25 20.03 21.07 -4.49
C VAL A 25 18.60 21.38 -4.07
N ALA A 26 18.31 21.37 -2.76
CA ALA A 26 16.98 21.62 -2.23
C ALA A 26 16.47 23.03 -2.58
N HIS A 27 17.31 24.06 -2.40
CA HIS A 27 16.97 25.43 -2.78
C HIS A 27 16.75 25.59 -4.28
N ARG A 28 17.59 24.97 -5.12
CA ARG A 28 17.41 24.98 -6.57
C ARG A 28 16.09 24.31 -6.99
N PHE A 29 15.78 23.14 -6.43
CA PHE A 29 14.52 22.45 -6.72
C PHE A 29 13.28 23.26 -6.33
N ILE A 30 13.33 24.03 -5.24
CA ILE A 30 12.22 24.90 -4.84
C ILE A 30 12.08 26.11 -5.77
N LYS A 31 13.21 26.71 -6.19
CA LYS A 31 13.20 27.96 -6.95
C LYS A 31 12.94 27.75 -8.44
N GLU A 32 13.48 26.67 -9.01
CA GLU A 32 13.61 26.46 -10.46
C GLU A 32 13.04 25.12 -10.92
N GLY A 33 12.68 24.23 -10.00
CA GLY A 33 12.20 22.89 -10.31
C GLY A 33 10.72 22.84 -10.72
N GLN A 34 10.32 21.70 -11.27
CA GLN A 34 8.91 21.35 -11.48
C GLN A 34 8.24 21.04 -10.12
N ALA A 35 6.90 21.02 -10.07
CA ALA A 35 6.14 20.86 -8.83
C ALA A 35 6.55 19.64 -7.98
N TYR A 36 6.86 18.50 -8.60
CA TYR A 36 7.34 17.32 -7.86
C TYR A 36 8.76 17.51 -7.30
N GLN A 37 9.62 18.26 -8.00
CA GLN A 37 10.96 18.60 -7.52
C GLN A 37 10.88 19.61 -6.37
N GLU A 38 9.98 20.58 -6.45
CA GLU A 38 9.71 21.52 -5.35
C GLU A 38 9.32 20.77 -4.07
N SER A 39 8.46 19.75 -4.18
CA SER A 39 8.10 18.85 -3.07
C SER A 39 9.31 18.10 -2.50
N VAL A 40 10.20 17.59 -3.37
CA VAL A 40 11.49 17.00 -2.95
C VAL A 40 12.35 18.03 -2.21
N GLY A 41 12.53 19.22 -2.77
CA GLY A 41 13.36 20.28 -2.18
C GLY A 41 12.86 20.69 -0.79
N ARG A 42 11.54 20.89 -0.63
CA ARG A 42 10.93 21.17 0.67
C ARG A 42 11.24 20.07 1.68
N PHE A 43 11.08 18.81 1.29
CA PHE A 43 11.39 17.70 2.17
C PHE A 43 12.88 17.61 2.54
N LEU A 44 13.79 17.87 1.59
CA LEU A 44 15.22 17.88 1.87
C LEU A 44 15.59 18.95 2.91
N LEU A 45 15.05 20.18 2.80
CA LEU A 45 15.26 21.21 3.82
C LEU A 45 14.75 20.76 5.20
N ASP A 46 13.55 20.18 5.26
CA ASP A 46 12.99 19.64 6.50
C ASP A 46 13.88 18.53 7.10
N TRP A 47 14.36 17.61 6.25
CA TRP A 47 15.23 16.50 6.64
C TRP A 47 16.59 16.97 7.16
N LEU A 48 17.18 17.97 6.53
CA LEU A 48 18.50 18.51 6.91
C LEU A 48 18.44 19.49 8.09
N SER A 49 17.25 20.01 8.41
CA SER A 49 17.07 20.92 9.56
C SER A 49 17.46 20.26 10.90
N ALA A 50 17.75 21.09 11.90
CA ALA A 50 18.04 20.61 13.26
C ALA A 50 16.81 19.99 13.98
N SER A 51 15.60 20.12 13.44
CA SER A 51 14.39 19.52 14.02
C SER A 51 14.51 18.00 14.07
N ALA A 52 14.16 17.40 15.20
CA ALA A 52 14.06 15.94 15.34
C ALA A 52 12.79 15.36 14.69
N LYS A 53 11.86 16.23 14.24
CA LYS A 53 10.52 15.88 13.75
C LYS A 53 10.32 16.29 12.29
N ILE A 54 9.54 15.49 11.57
CA ILE A 54 9.05 15.75 10.21
C ILE A 54 7.52 15.78 10.23
N HIS A 55 6.92 16.75 9.55
CA HIS A 55 5.47 16.82 9.39
C HIS A 55 5.04 16.07 8.13
N VAL A 56 4.03 15.23 8.26
CA VAL A 56 3.43 14.56 7.10
C VAL A 56 1.91 14.67 7.12
N ASN A 57 1.34 14.76 5.92
CA ASN A 57 -0.10 14.73 5.72
C ASN A 57 -0.54 13.28 5.52
N THR A 58 -1.49 12.82 6.32
CA THR A 58 -2.19 11.56 6.08
C THR A 58 -3.35 11.81 5.12
N SER A 59 -3.67 10.85 4.26
CA SER A 59 -4.78 10.97 3.33
C SER A 59 -6.16 10.88 4.00
N GLY A 60 -6.23 10.39 5.25
CA GLY A 60 -7.45 10.26 6.06
C GLY A 60 -8.53 9.38 5.42
N SER A 61 -8.94 8.28 6.07
CA SER A 61 -10.08 7.46 5.60
C SER A 61 -11.39 8.28 5.50
N THR A 62 -11.50 9.36 6.28
CA THR A 62 -12.65 10.28 6.32
C THR A 62 -12.52 11.47 5.36
N GLY A 63 -11.47 11.54 4.54
CA GLY A 63 -11.27 12.57 3.52
C GLY A 63 -10.74 13.93 4.00
N LYS A 64 -10.58 14.14 5.32
CA LYS A 64 -9.87 15.31 5.88
C LYS A 64 -8.43 14.93 6.21
N PRO A 65 -7.41 15.51 5.56
CA PRO A 65 -6.02 15.23 5.87
C PRO A 65 -5.69 15.57 7.32
N LYS A 66 -5.11 14.63 8.07
CA LYS A 66 -4.55 14.91 9.39
C LYS A 66 -3.04 15.11 9.27
N LYS A 67 -2.53 16.20 9.84
CA LYS A 67 -1.08 16.39 10.02
C LYS A 67 -0.63 15.51 11.18
N ILE A 68 0.40 14.69 10.94
CA ILE A 68 1.06 13.94 12.00
C ILE A 68 2.55 14.29 12.03
N GLU A 69 3.14 14.19 13.21
CA GLU A 69 4.57 14.38 13.43
C GLU A 69 5.27 13.03 13.52
N LEU A 70 6.35 12.86 12.74
CA LEU A 70 7.18 11.67 12.76
C LEU A 70 8.58 12.02 13.26
N LEU A 71 9.20 11.15 14.05
CA LEU A 71 10.58 11.33 14.50
C LEU A 71 11.56 10.89 13.40
N LYS A 72 12.59 11.70 13.12
CA LYS A 72 13.66 11.35 12.16
C LYS A 72 14.33 10.03 12.50
N ASN A 73 14.51 9.73 13.79
CA ASN A 73 15.07 8.45 14.25
C ASN A 73 14.16 7.26 13.91
N HIS A 74 12.83 7.42 13.97
CA HIS A 74 11.89 6.37 13.55
C HIS A 74 11.95 6.17 12.03
N MET A 75 12.04 7.26 11.26
CA MET A 75 12.24 7.18 9.81
C MET A 75 13.58 6.50 9.45
N ARG A 76 14.66 6.80 10.18
CA ARG A 76 15.95 6.13 10.04
C ARG A 76 15.82 4.62 10.27
N ASN A 77 15.20 4.22 11.38
CA ASN A 77 15.01 2.81 11.71
C ASN A 77 14.17 2.08 10.67
N SER A 78 13.10 2.72 10.17
CA SER A 78 12.29 2.17 9.07
C SER A 78 13.11 1.97 7.79
N ALA A 79 13.95 2.93 7.42
CA ALA A 79 14.82 2.82 6.25
C ALA A 79 15.87 1.70 6.38
N LEU A 80 16.50 1.57 7.54
CA LEU A 80 17.47 0.51 7.82
C LEU A 80 16.81 -0.88 7.79
N ALA A 81 15.60 -1.00 8.33
CA ALA A 81 14.84 -2.25 8.29
C ALA A 81 14.49 -2.67 6.85
N THR A 82 14.04 -1.73 6.00
CA THR A 82 13.85 -2.00 4.55
C THR A 82 15.16 -2.42 3.88
N GLY A 83 16.26 -1.71 4.16
CA GLY A 83 17.58 -2.01 3.59
C GLY A 83 18.09 -3.40 3.97
N ALA A 84 17.89 -3.80 5.23
CA ALA A 84 18.25 -5.12 5.72
C ALA A 84 17.39 -6.22 5.06
N PHE A 85 16.07 -6.02 4.96
CA PHE A 85 15.16 -7.01 4.39
C PHE A 85 15.46 -7.30 2.91
N PHE A 86 15.65 -6.24 2.10
CA PHE A 86 15.94 -6.38 0.66
C PHE A 86 17.43 -6.48 0.33
N ASN A 87 18.29 -6.54 1.36
CA ASN A 87 19.74 -6.57 1.22
C ASN A 87 20.29 -5.44 0.33
N LEU A 88 19.75 -4.22 0.48
CA LEU A 88 20.18 -3.05 -0.28
C LEU A 88 21.58 -2.61 0.18
N LYS A 89 22.45 -2.31 -0.79
CA LYS A 89 23.84 -1.93 -0.56
C LYS A 89 24.10 -0.51 -1.04
N SER A 90 25.11 0.11 -0.45
CA SER A 90 25.59 1.40 -0.95
C SER A 90 26.03 1.25 -2.43
N GLY A 91 25.61 2.19 -3.26
CA GLY A 91 25.80 2.17 -4.71
C GLY A 91 24.66 1.53 -5.51
N ASP A 92 23.73 0.81 -4.86
CA ASP A 92 22.54 0.30 -5.54
C ASP A 92 21.68 1.47 -6.07
N THR A 93 21.09 1.30 -7.25
CA THR A 93 20.23 2.31 -7.89
C THR A 93 18.78 2.16 -7.43
N CYS A 94 18.11 3.27 -7.11
CA CYS A 94 16.69 3.27 -6.82
C CYS A 94 15.92 4.36 -7.56
N LEU A 95 14.66 4.10 -7.87
CA LEU A 95 13.78 5.05 -8.55
C LEU A 95 12.79 5.67 -7.56
N LEU A 96 12.84 6.99 -7.42
CA LEU A 96 11.81 7.80 -6.78
C LEU A 96 10.81 8.27 -7.85
N CYS A 97 9.65 7.63 -7.91
CA CYS A 97 8.52 8.01 -8.77
C CYS A 97 7.21 8.23 -7.98
N LEU A 98 7.33 8.50 -6.68
CA LEU A 98 6.23 8.81 -5.77
C LEU A 98 6.38 10.25 -5.29
N SER A 99 5.27 10.97 -5.13
CA SER A 99 5.31 12.35 -4.61
C SER A 99 5.87 12.40 -3.19
N CYS A 100 6.78 13.36 -2.95
CA CYS A 100 7.29 13.67 -1.62
C CYS A 100 6.31 14.47 -0.76
N ASP A 101 5.11 14.78 -1.25
CA ASP A 101 4.03 15.32 -0.42
C ASP A 101 3.54 14.27 0.58
N TYR A 102 3.68 12.99 0.22
CA TYR A 102 3.29 11.84 1.03
C TYR A 102 4.52 11.11 1.59
N ILE A 103 4.30 10.36 2.67
CA ILE A 103 5.37 9.63 3.38
C ILE A 103 6.09 8.61 2.49
N ALA A 104 5.40 8.03 1.50
CA ALA A 104 5.98 7.03 0.61
C ALA A 104 7.15 7.60 -0.23
N GLY A 105 6.98 8.77 -0.85
CA GLY A 105 8.05 9.44 -1.59
C GLY A 105 9.18 9.93 -0.67
N LYS A 106 8.82 10.55 0.47
CA LYS A 106 9.80 10.97 1.48
C LYS A 106 10.70 9.82 1.92
N MET A 107 10.13 8.64 2.16
CA MET A 107 10.89 7.48 2.63
C MET A 107 11.79 6.84 1.57
N MET A 108 11.50 7.00 0.28
CA MET A 108 12.45 6.60 -0.77
C MET A 108 13.72 7.46 -0.72
N LEU A 109 13.59 8.77 -0.48
CA LEU A 109 14.75 9.65 -0.27
C LEU A 109 15.50 9.31 1.03
N VAL A 110 14.80 9.07 2.14
CA VAL A 110 15.44 8.71 3.41
C VAL A 110 16.21 7.39 3.30
N ARG A 111 15.63 6.38 2.64
CA ARG A 111 16.34 5.12 2.33
C ARG A 111 17.60 5.39 1.53
N ALA A 112 17.50 6.18 0.46
CA ALA A 112 18.64 6.48 -0.39
C ALA A 112 19.76 7.21 0.36
N MET A 113 19.41 8.28 1.09
CA MET A 113 20.36 9.07 1.86
C MET A 113 21.05 8.24 2.95
N LEU A 114 20.32 7.38 3.67
CA LEU A 114 20.89 6.64 4.80
C LEU A 114 21.66 5.39 4.39
N LEU A 115 21.24 4.71 3.31
CA LEU A 115 21.88 3.49 2.83
C LEU A 115 22.98 3.77 1.78
N GLY A 116 23.15 5.03 1.38
CA GLY A 116 24.14 5.42 0.37
C GLY A 116 23.80 4.90 -1.02
N LEU A 117 22.51 4.94 -1.38
CA LEU A 117 22.01 4.53 -2.69
C LEU A 117 22.21 5.67 -3.72
N ASP A 118 22.06 5.32 -4.99
CA ASP A 118 21.93 6.27 -6.09
C ASP A 118 20.45 6.43 -6.46
N VAL A 119 19.84 7.51 -5.98
CA VAL A 119 18.42 7.77 -6.23
C VAL A 119 18.23 8.57 -7.50
N TYR A 120 17.39 8.06 -8.38
CA TYR A 120 16.93 8.74 -9.58
C TYR A 120 15.53 9.25 -9.37
N ILE A 121 15.31 10.54 -9.59
CA ILE A 121 14.00 11.19 -9.40
C ILE A 121 13.31 11.28 -10.76
N ALA A 122 12.13 10.68 -10.85
CA ALA A 122 11.22 10.82 -11.96
C ALA A 122 9.97 11.59 -11.53
N GLU A 123 9.30 12.22 -12.50
CA GLU A 123 7.99 12.80 -12.27
C GLU A 123 7.00 11.69 -11.83
N PRO A 124 6.19 11.91 -10.77
CA PRO A 124 5.17 10.95 -10.32
C PRO A 124 3.99 10.82 -11.31
N THR A 125 4.22 10.20 -12.47
CA THR A 125 3.18 9.89 -13.46
C THR A 125 2.71 8.44 -13.34
N ALA A 126 1.72 8.05 -14.15
CA ALA A 126 1.31 6.65 -14.27
C ALA A 126 2.42 5.76 -14.88
N THR A 127 3.27 6.33 -15.74
CA THR A 127 4.31 5.62 -16.50
C THR A 127 5.71 6.20 -16.24
N PRO A 128 6.18 6.25 -14.98
CA PRO A 128 7.37 7.03 -14.61
C PRO A 128 8.66 6.53 -15.30
N LEU A 129 8.69 5.24 -15.69
CA LEU A 129 9.83 4.65 -16.38
C LEU A 129 9.97 5.11 -17.85
N GLN A 130 8.90 5.58 -18.49
CA GLN A 130 8.95 6.02 -19.90
C GLN A 130 9.77 7.30 -20.08
N HIS A 131 9.84 8.12 -19.04
CA HIS A 131 10.54 9.42 -19.08
C HIS A 131 11.95 9.38 -18.51
N ILE A 132 12.43 8.19 -18.10
CA ILE A 132 13.77 8.03 -17.53
C ILE A 132 14.67 7.15 -18.40
N GLY A 133 15.66 7.77 -19.04
CA GLY A 133 16.55 7.10 -20.00
C GLY A 133 17.76 6.37 -19.38
N TYR A 134 18.13 6.70 -18.13
CA TYR A 134 19.26 6.08 -17.43
C TYR A 134 19.02 6.07 -15.91
N PRO A 135 19.50 5.06 -15.17
CA PRO A 135 20.13 3.82 -15.63
C PRO A 135 19.15 2.93 -16.40
N GLN A 136 19.69 1.92 -17.09
CA GLN A 136 18.87 0.94 -17.80
C GLN A 136 18.06 0.10 -16.80
N THR A 137 18.65 -0.22 -15.64
CA THR A 137 18.01 -0.99 -14.57
C THR A 137 18.14 -0.31 -13.21
N PHE A 138 17.16 -0.59 -12.34
CA PHE A 138 17.06 -0.16 -10.96
C PHE A 138 17.06 -1.37 -10.04
N ARG A 139 17.90 -1.34 -9.00
CA ARG A 139 17.87 -2.35 -7.94
C ARG A 139 16.52 -2.34 -7.21
N PHE A 140 16.01 -1.15 -6.91
CA PHE A 140 14.86 -0.99 -6.02
C PHE A 140 13.90 0.13 -6.45
N CYS A 141 12.60 -0.13 -6.40
CA CYS A 141 11.57 0.88 -6.64
C CYS A 141 10.35 0.66 -5.74
N ALA A 142 9.61 1.75 -5.48
CA ALA A 142 8.31 1.71 -4.83
C ALA A 142 7.26 2.36 -5.73
N MET A 143 6.13 1.68 -5.94
CA MET A 143 5.03 2.16 -6.78
C MET A 143 3.67 1.90 -6.11
N VAL A 144 2.64 2.60 -6.60
CA VAL A 144 1.23 2.25 -6.33
C VAL A 144 0.69 1.30 -7.42
N PRO A 145 -0.35 0.48 -7.16
CA PRO A 145 -0.86 -0.48 -8.15
C PRO A 145 -1.16 0.11 -9.53
N LEU A 146 -1.69 1.33 -9.58
CA LEU A 146 -2.00 2.01 -10.84
C LEU A 146 -0.74 2.30 -11.69
N GLN A 147 0.37 2.69 -11.05
CA GLN A 147 1.64 2.89 -11.76
C GLN A 147 2.20 1.57 -12.28
N VAL A 148 2.06 0.51 -11.49
CA VAL A 148 2.50 -0.84 -11.86
C VAL A 148 1.73 -1.33 -13.08
N GLN A 149 0.39 -1.22 -13.05
CA GLN A 149 -0.49 -1.62 -14.14
C GLN A 149 -0.18 -0.85 -15.44
N ALA A 150 0.06 0.46 -15.35
CA ALA A 150 0.40 1.28 -16.52
C ALA A 150 1.84 1.04 -17.03
N SER A 151 2.71 0.41 -16.25
CA SER A 151 4.15 0.26 -16.55
C SER A 151 4.61 -1.18 -16.80
N LEU A 152 3.69 -2.13 -16.98
CA LEU A 152 3.98 -3.58 -17.08
C LEU A 152 5.11 -3.96 -18.04
N ASP A 153 5.22 -3.25 -19.17
CA ASP A 153 6.26 -3.51 -20.19
C ASP A 153 7.64 -3.01 -19.78
N ALA A 154 7.70 -1.99 -18.93
CA ALA A 154 8.95 -1.41 -18.45
C ALA A 154 9.40 -2.00 -17.11
N LEU A 155 8.57 -2.80 -16.43
CA LEU A 155 8.87 -3.31 -15.09
C LEU A 155 10.16 -4.13 -15.03
N GLU A 156 10.56 -4.82 -16.11
CA GLU A 156 11.82 -5.58 -16.15
C GLU A 156 13.08 -4.73 -15.90
N ARG A 157 12.96 -3.40 -16.02
CA ARG A 157 13.99 -2.45 -15.59
C ARG A 157 14.14 -2.37 -14.08
N ILE A 158 13.24 -2.96 -13.30
CA ILE A 158 13.25 -2.96 -11.84
C ILE A 158 13.49 -4.39 -11.38
N GLU A 159 14.51 -4.60 -10.55
CA GLU A 159 14.78 -5.92 -9.98
C GLU A 159 13.86 -6.23 -8.79
N THR A 160 13.78 -5.31 -7.82
CA THR A 160 12.92 -5.43 -6.64
C THR A 160 11.91 -4.29 -6.61
N LEU A 161 10.62 -4.62 -6.65
CA LEU A 161 9.51 -3.68 -6.64
C LEU A 161 8.67 -3.89 -5.38
N ILE A 162 8.51 -2.84 -4.56
CA ILE A 162 7.50 -2.81 -3.53
C ILE A 162 6.25 -2.06 -4.01
N ILE A 163 5.08 -2.63 -3.75
CA ILE A 163 3.78 -2.11 -4.15
C ILE A 163 3.00 -1.80 -2.88
N GLY A 164 2.60 -0.55 -2.72
CA GLY A 164 1.92 -0.07 -1.52
C GLY A 164 0.80 0.93 -1.80
N GLY A 165 0.13 1.37 -0.73
CA GLY A 165 -0.96 2.36 -0.79
C GLY A 165 -2.35 1.77 -1.07
N ALA A 166 -2.42 0.60 -1.71
CA ALA A 166 -3.63 -0.22 -1.87
C ALA A 166 -3.23 -1.67 -2.13
N SER A 167 -4.18 -2.59 -1.94
CA SER A 167 -3.97 -4.01 -2.22
C SER A 167 -3.73 -4.26 -3.71
N VAL A 168 -2.89 -5.26 -4.01
CA VAL A 168 -2.67 -5.70 -5.40
C VAL A 168 -3.83 -6.60 -5.84
N SER A 169 -4.53 -6.24 -6.92
CA SER A 169 -5.65 -7.04 -7.43
C SER A 169 -5.17 -8.39 -7.98
N ASN A 170 -6.03 -9.39 -7.97
CA ASN A 170 -5.72 -10.70 -8.56
C ASN A 170 -5.40 -10.64 -10.05
N ALA A 171 -6.05 -9.74 -10.80
CA ALA A 171 -5.75 -9.51 -12.21
C ALA A 171 -4.31 -9.01 -12.37
N LEU A 172 -3.93 -7.95 -11.64
CA LEU A 172 -2.58 -7.40 -11.69
C LEU A 172 -1.54 -8.42 -11.20
N LYS A 173 -1.86 -9.18 -10.14
CA LYS A 173 -1.00 -10.26 -9.65
C LYS A 173 -0.69 -11.29 -10.75
N LYS A 174 -1.70 -11.73 -11.52
CA LYS A 174 -1.51 -12.67 -12.64
C LYS A 174 -0.58 -12.12 -13.72
N GLU A 175 -0.65 -10.82 -13.99
CA GLU A 175 0.23 -10.15 -14.97
C GLU A 175 1.67 -9.97 -14.45
N LEU A 176 1.85 -9.88 -13.13
CA LEU A 176 3.16 -9.70 -12.49
C LEU A 176 3.93 -11.00 -12.27
N LEU A 177 3.25 -12.11 -11.99
CA LEU A 177 3.88 -13.42 -11.74
C LEU A 177 4.85 -13.89 -12.85
N PRO A 178 4.59 -13.72 -14.16
CA PRO A 178 5.53 -14.13 -15.19
C PRO A 178 6.71 -13.17 -15.39
N LYS A 179 6.74 -12.00 -14.72
CA LYS A 179 7.80 -10.99 -14.90
C LYS A 179 9.04 -11.37 -14.10
N LYS A 180 10.22 -10.96 -14.59
CA LYS A 180 11.51 -11.14 -13.86
C LYS A 180 11.62 -10.27 -12.60
N THR A 181 10.84 -9.19 -12.55
CA THR A 181 10.78 -8.27 -11.42
C THR A 181 10.18 -8.95 -10.20
N ARG A 182 10.92 -8.97 -9.10
CA ARG A 182 10.42 -9.47 -7.82
C ARG A 182 9.48 -8.45 -7.22
N CYS A 183 8.19 -8.79 -7.20
CA CYS A 183 7.14 -7.90 -6.74
C CYS A 183 6.70 -8.26 -5.33
N PHE A 184 6.62 -7.26 -4.46
CA PHE A 184 6.23 -7.41 -3.07
C PHE A 184 5.09 -6.47 -2.73
N GLU A 185 4.10 -6.98 -2.03
CA GLU A 185 3.09 -6.16 -1.38
C GLU A 185 3.56 -5.77 0.01
N THR A 186 3.28 -4.53 0.40
CA THR A 186 3.66 -4.01 1.72
C THR A 186 2.45 -3.70 2.57
N TYR A 187 2.48 -4.14 3.83
CA TYR A 187 1.48 -3.77 4.83
C TYR A 187 2.05 -2.73 5.80
N GLY A 188 1.30 -1.65 5.98
CA GLY A 188 1.63 -0.59 6.93
C GLY A 188 0.79 0.66 6.73
N MET A 189 1.08 1.66 7.55
CA MET A 189 0.30 2.90 7.68
C MET A 189 1.22 4.08 8.02
N THR A 190 0.67 5.28 8.07
CA THR A 190 1.49 6.48 8.35
C THR A 190 2.00 6.47 9.79
N GLU A 191 1.23 5.92 10.72
CA GLU A 191 1.54 5.72 12.14
C GLU A 191 2.74 4.77 12.33
N THR A 192 2.99 3.88 11.36
CA THR A 192 4.17 3.01 11.31
C THR A 192 5.26 3.54 10.38
N ILE A 193 5.25 4.84 10.05
CA ILE A 193 6.08 5.48 9.03
C ILE A 193 5.73 4.97 7.61
N THR A 194 6.06 3.71 7.31
CA THR A 194 5.69 3.04 6.06
C THR A 194 5.26 1.61 6.35
N HIS A 195 5.96 0.62 5.82
CA HIS A 195 5.62 -0.79 5.96
C HIS A 195 6.28 -1.41 7.18
N VAL A 196 5.55 -2.33 7.81
CA VAL A 196 6.02 -3.16 8.94
C VAL A 196 6.04 -4.64 8.59
N ALA A 197 5.34 -5.01 7.52
CA ALA A 197 5.33 -6.35 6.99
C ALA A 197 5.33 -6.35 5.46
N ILE A 198 5.89 -7.40 4.87
CA ILE A 198 6.09 -7.54 3.44
C ILE A 198 5.68 -8.95 3.01
N ARG A 199 5.07 -9.07 1.84
CA ARG A 199 4.70 -10.33 1.21
C ARG A 199 5.19 -10.35 -0.23
N GLU A 200 5.95 -11.37 -0.62
CA GLU A 200 6.29 -11.59 -2.03
C GLU A 200 5.05 -12.09 -2.78
N LEU A 201 4.78 -11.52 -3.95
CA LEU A 201 3.70 -12.02 -4.81
C LEU A 201 4.09 -13.39 -5.33
N SER A 202 3.23 -14.38 -5.09
CA SER A 202 3.43 -15.77 -5.53
C SER A 202 2.09 -16.40 -5.93
N GLU A 203 2.13 -17.51 -6.67
CA GLU A 203 0.93 -18.27 -7.05
C GLU A 203 0.13 -18.75 -5.84
N ALA A 204 0.79 -18.91 -4.68
CA ALA A 204 0.12 -19.29 -3.45
C ALA A 204 -0.95 -18.25 -3.07
N SER A 205 -2.18 -18.72 -2.90
CA SER A 205 -3.34 -17.91 -2.49
C SER A 205 -3.22 -17.36 -1.07
N ARG A 206 -2.30 -17.90 -0.25
CA ARG A 206 -2.13 -17.56 1.17
C ARG A 206 -0.66 -17.42 1.58
N ASN A 207 0.12 -16.69 0.80
CA ASN A 207 1.44 -16.27 1.29
C ASN A 207 1.22 -15.28 2.45
N PRO A 208 1.79 -15.50 3.65
CA PRO A 208 1.65 -14.56 4.77
C PRO A 208 2.47 -13.29 4.54
N PHE A 209 2.05 -12.20 5.18
CA PHE A 209 2.90 -11.04 5.41
C PHE A 209 3.94 -11.38 6.47
N ARG A 210 5.19 -11.03 6.21
CA ARG A 210 6.34 -11.29 7.09
C ARG A 210 6.84 -9.98 7.68
N ALA A 211 7.08 -9.97 8.98
CA ALA A 211 7.56 -8.82 9.72
C ALA A 211 8.90 -8.30 9.20
N LEU A 212 9.08 -6.98 9.24
CA LEU A 212 10.41 -6.38 9.19
C LEU A 212 11.20 -6.70 10.49
N PRO A 213 12.54 -6.56 10.49
CA PRO A 213 13.35 -6.75 11.69
C PRO A 213 12.85 -5.93 12.90
N ASN A 214 12.74 -6.59 14.06
CA ASN A 214 12.25 -6.01 15.33
C ASN A 214 10.77 -5.60 15.33
N VAL A 215 9.96 -6.15 14.42
CA VAL A 215 8.50 -6.02 14.46
C VAL A 215 7.90 -7.35 14.89
N HIS A 216 6.95 -7.30 15.82
CA HIS A 216 6.18 -8.47 16.25
C HIS A 216 4.68 -8.16 16.19
N PHE A 217 3.88 -9.21 16.11
CA PHE A 217 2.44 -9.16 15.96
C PHE A 217 1.74 -9.93 17.06
N SER A 218 0.63 -9.38 17.53
CA SER A 218 -0.31 -10.05 18.43
C SER A 218 -1.75 -9.71 18.01
N LEU A 219 -2.74 -10.27 18.69
CA LEU A 219 -4.15 -9.94 18.49
C LEU A 219 -4.71 -9.21 19.71
N ASP A 220 -5.70 -8.35 19.49
CA ASP A 220 -6.59 -7.86 20.55
C ASP A 220 -7.81 -8.78 20.72
N ASP A 221 -8.74 -8.42 21.62
CA ASP A 221 -9.96 -9.21 21.90
C ASP A 221 -10.92 -9.31 20.69
N ARG A 222 -10.71 -8.49 19.66
CA ARG A 222 -11.50 -8.47 18.42
C ARG A 222 -10.83 -9.28 17.30
N GLU A 223 -9.73 -9.98 17.60
CA GLU A 223 -8.87 -10.66 16.62
C GLU A 223 -8.26 -9.66 15.60
N CYS A 224 -8.13 -8.38 15.98
CA CYS A 224 -7.48 -7.36 15.18
C CYS A 224 -5.97 -7.35 15.45
N LEU A 225 -5.19 -7.08 14.39
CA LEU A 225 -3.75 -7.03 14.45
C LEU A 225 -3.28 -5.93 15.40
N VAL A 226 -2.41 -6.29 16.33
CA VAL A 226 -1.64 -5.39 17.18
C VAL A 226 -0.18 -5.46 16.74
N ILE A 227 0.39 -4.29 16.40
CA ILE A 227 1.75 -4.17 15.89
C ILE A 227 2.65 -3.66 17.03
N ASP A 228 3.66 -4.44 17.38
CA ASP A 228 4.74 -4.04 18.28
C ASP A 228 6.00 -3.73 17.46
N ALA A 229 6.34 -2.45 17.33
CA ALA A 229 7.45 -1.98 16.50
C ALA A 229 8.24 -0.86 17.23
N PRO A 230 8.95 -1.18 18.32
CA PRO A 230 9.48 -0.20 19.27
C PRO A 230 10.56 0.72 18.68
N LYS A 231 11.13 0.37 17.52
CA LYS A 231 12.11 1.20 16.81
C LYS A 231 11.46 2.31 15.98
N ILE A 232 10.18 2.20 15.66
CA ILE A 232 9.49 3.12 14.74
C ILE A 232 8.19 3.70 15.31
N ALA A 233 7.69 3.15 16.42
CA ALA A 233 6.52 3.61 17.15
C ALA A 233 6.78 3.56 18.65
N SER A 234 6.30 4.57 19.38
CA SER A 234 6.51 4.66 20.84
C SER A 234 5.61 3.72 21.63
N ASN A 235 4.46 3.34 21.05
CA ASN A 235 3.48 2.45 21.64
C ASN A 235 3.11 1.36 20.62
N LYS A 236 2.57 0.24 21.11
CA LYS A 236 1.90 -0.74 20.26
C LYS A 236 0.75 -0.08 19.50
N ILE A 237 0.58 -0.46 18.24
CA ILE A 237 -0.47 0.08 17.38
C ILE A 237 -1.55 -0.99 17.24
N VAL A 238 -2.72 -0.70 17.81
CA VAL A 238 -3.92 -1.54 17.62
C VAL A 238 -4.59 -1.11 16.33
N THR A 239 -4.77 -2.05 15.42
CA THR A 239 -5.43 -1.80 14.13
C THR A 239 -6.91 -2.16 14.19
N ASN A 240 -7.61 -1.92 13.08
CA ASN A 240 -8.95 -2.48 12.83
C ASN A 240 -8.87 -3.51 11.69
N ASP A 241 -7.71 -4.15 11.52
CA ASP A 241 -7.49 -5.18 10.50
C ASP A 241 -7.56 -6.54 11.17
N GLN A 242 -8.54 -7.37 10.80
CA GLN A 242 -8.60 -8.75 11.27
C GLN A 242 -7.60 -9.59 10.49
N VAL A 243 -6.88 -10.44 11.21
CA VAL A 243 -5.82 -11.29 10.66
C VAL A 243 -5.85 -12.67 11.29
N ALA A 244 -5.34 -13.66 10.56
CA ALA A 244 -4.94 -14.93 11.15
C ALA A 244 -3.42 -14.92 11.40
N LEU A 245 -2.99 -14.98 12.66
CA LEU A 245 -1.57 -15.10 12.98
C LEU A 245 -1.06 -16.49 12.61
N VAL A 246 0.06 -16.52 11.88
CA VAL A 246 0.84 -17.73 11.61
C VAL A 246 1.92 -17.88 12.68
N SER A 247 2.52 -16.76 13.10
CA SER A 247 3.46 -16.63 14.20
C SER A 247 3.42 -15.20 14.74
N ASP A 248 4.30 -14.88 15.70
CA ASP A 248 4.53 -13.51 16.17
C ASP A 248 5.20 -12.61 15.12
N THR A 249 5.62 -13.14 13.97
CA THR A 249 6.26 -12.40 12.88
C THR A 249 5.57 -12.58 11.54
N GLU A 250 4.51 -13.39 11.46
CA GLU A 250 3.82 -13.69 10.20
C GLU A 250 2.30 -13.73 10.39
N PHE A 251 1.56 -13.12 9.46
CA PHE A 251 0.10 -13.12 9.49
C PHE A 251 -0.52 -13.16 8.10
N LEU A 252 -1.76 -13.67 8.03
CA LEU A 252 -2.64 -13.57 6.87
C LEU A 252 -3.66 -12.46 7.13
N TRP A 253 -3.72 -11.47 6.24
CA TRP A 253 -4.74 -10.43 6.32
C TRP A 253 -6.09 -10.98 5.84
N LEU A 254 -7.15 -10.79 6.64
CA LEU A 254 -8.49 -11.30 6.33
C LEU A 254 -9.43 -10.20 5.84
N GLY A 255 -9.33 -8.99 6.42
CA GLY A 255 -10.24 -7.90 6.10
C GLY A 255 -10.26 -6.83 7.18
N ARG A 256 -11.10 -5.82 6.99
CA ARG A 256 -11.38 -4.80 8.01
C ARG A 256 -12.41 -5.33 9.00
N PHE A 257 -12.15 -5.13 10.29
CA PHE A 257 -13.13 -5.42 11.34
C PHE A 257 -14.46 -4.71 11.09
N ASP A 258 -14.38 -3.45 10.66
CA ASP A 258 -15.53 -2.58 10.37
C ASP A 258 -16.43 -3.14 9.23
N ASN A 259 -15.91 -4.06 8.42
CA ASN A 259 -16.62 -4.64 7.28
C ASN A 259 -17.17 -6.05 7.57
N VAL A 260 -16.81 -6.69 8.68
CA VAL A 260 -17.17 -8.11 8.92
C VAL A 260 -18.69 -8.28 9.01
N ILE A 261 -19.19 -9.28 8.28
CA ILE A 261 -20.60 -9.64 8.23
C ILE A 261 -20.83 -10.84 9.15
N ASN A 262 -21.78 -10.75 10.07
CA ASN A 262 -22.16 -11.84 10.94
C ASN A 262 -23.43 -12.51 10.41
N SER A 263 -23.27 -13.63 9.71
CA SER A 263 -24.36 -14.34 9.03
C SER A 263 -24.57 -15.72 9.64
N GLY A 264 -25.69 -15.91 10.35
CA GLY A 264 -26.04 -17.19 10.97
C GLY A 264 -25.00 -17.68 11.98
N GLY A 265 -24.32 -16.77 12.68
CA GLY A 265 -23.23 -17.08 13.61
C GLY A 265 -21.86 -17.30 12.96
N VAL A 266 -21.74 -17.16 11.64
CA VAL A 266 -20.47 -17.24 10.91
C VAL A 266 -19.96 -15.85 10.57
N LYS A 267 -18.70 -15.56 10.90
CA LYS A 267 -18.01 -14.34 10.46
C LYS A 267 -17.61 -14.49 9.00
N LEU A 268 -18.10 -13.58 8.16
CA LEU A 268 -17.75 -13.49 6.75
C LEU A 268 -16.91 -12.23 6.54
N PHE A 269 -15.80 -12.38 5.81
CA PHE A 269 -14.84 -11.32 5.55
C PHE A 269 -15.02 -10.81 4.11
N PRO A 270 -15.61 -9.61 3.90
CA PRO A 270 -15.95 -9.17 2.56
C PRO A 270 -14.78 -9.15 1.60
N GLU A 271 -13.62 -8.66 2.04
CA GLU A 271 -12.46 -8.50 1.16
C GLU A 271 -11.91 -9.87 0.72
N ALA A 272 -11.92 -10.87 1.60
CA ALA A 272 -11.55 -12.24 1.25
C ALA A 272 -12.56 -12.90 0.29
N ILE A 273 -13.84 -12.57 0.40
CA ILE A 273 -14.90 -13.08 -0.50
C ILE A 273 -14.81 -12.39 -1.86
N GLU A 274 -14.65 -11.07 -1.89
CA GLU A 274 -14.42 -10.26 -3.09
C GLU A 274 -13.21 -10.77 -3.88
N GLU A 275 -12.12 -11.13 -3.20
CA GLU A 275 -10.93 -11.71 -3.82
C GLU A 275 -11.24 -13.01 -4.58
N LYS A 276 -12.09 -13.87 -4.02
CA LYS A 276 -12.53 -15.10 -4.69
C LYS A 276 -13.42 -14.78 -5.89
N LEU A 277 -14.34 -13.83 -5.74
CA LEU A 277 -15.30 -13.45 -6.77
C LEU A 277 -14.64 -12.71 -7.95
N SER A 278 -13.56 -11.96 -7.72
CA SER A 278 -12.86 -11.19 -8.76
C SER A 278 -12.25 -12.05 -9.88
N THR A 279 -12.20 -13.37 -9.71
CA THR A 279 -11.74 -14.30 -10.76
C THR A 279 -12.86 -14.68 -11.72
N TYR A 280 -14.12 -14.51 -11.32
CA TYR A 280 -15.30 -14.93 -12.06
C TYR A 280 -16.14 -13.75 -12.57
N LEU A 281 -16.01 -12.58 -11.93
CA LEU A 281 -16.72 -11.36 -12.28
C LEU A 281 -15.77 -10.39 -13.02
N GLN A 282 -16.23 -9.85 -14.14
CA GLN A 282 -15.49 -8.84 -14.90
C GLN A 282 -15.65 -7.44 -14.30
N ASP A 283 -16.88 -7.11 -13.90
CA ASP A 283 -17.21 -5.83 -13.30
C ASP A 283 -16.70 -5.74 -11.86
N ALA A 284 -16.42 -4.50 -11.41
CA ALA A 284 -16.08 -4.26 -10.03
C ALA A 284 -17.25 -4.64 -9.12
N CYS A 285 -16.95 -5.31 -8.01
CA CYS A 285 -17.97 -5.70 -7.05
C CYS A 285 -17.50 -5.50 -5.61
N ILE A 286 -18.46 -5.36 -4.71
CA ILE A 286 -18.27 -5.45 -3.27
C ILE A 286 -19.31 -6.39 -2.68
N VAL A 287 -18.99 -7.05 -1.57
CA VAL A 287 -20.00 -7.77 -0.77
C VAL A 287 -20.29 -7.01 0.52
N ALA A 288 -21.54 -7.06 0.96
CA ALA A 288 -21.98 -6.37 2.16
C ALA A 288 -22.98 -7.22 2.94
N GLY A 289 -23.15 -6.89 4.22
CA GLY A 289 -24.16 -7.49 5.08
C GLY A 289 -25.37 -6.56 5.17
N ILE A 290 -26.56 -7.08 4.92
CA ILE A 290 -27.82 -6.38 5.20
C ILE A 290 -28.64 -7.16 6.21
N GLU A 291 -29.47 -6.46 6.99
CA GLU A 291 -30.29 -7.08 8.03
C GLU A 291 -31.16 -8.20 7.47
N ASP A 292 -31.23 -9.32 8.21
CA ASP A 292 -32.03 -10.48 7.89
C ASP A 292 -32.57 -11.12 9.17
N GLU A 293 -33.87 -11.39 9.23
CA GLU A 293 -34.53 -11.90 10.44
C GLU A 293 -33.99 -13.26 10.90
N ARG A 294 -33.45 -14.08 9.99
CA ARG A 294 -32.99 -15.45 10.30
C ARG A 294 -31.48 -15.51 10.53
N LEU A 295 -30.72 -14.75 9.75
CA LEU A 295 -29.26 -14.80 9.75
C LEU A 295 -28.63 -13.69 10.59
N GLY A 296 -29.42 -12.71 11.06
CA GLY A 296 -28.91 -11.46 11.60
C GLY A 296 -28.47 -10.53 10.47
N GLN A 297 -27.44 -10.95 9.72
CA GLN A 297 -27.08 -10.31 8.45
C GLN A 297 -26.99 -11.35 7.33
N LYS A 298 -27.63 -11.09 6.19
CA LYS A 298 -27.39 -11.86 4.96
C LYS A 298 -26.33 -11.17 4.10
N LEU A 299 -25.48 -11.97 3.45
CA LEU A 299 -24.48 -11.47 2.51
C LEU A 299 -25.14 -11.15 1.18
N VAL A 300 -24.87 -9.96 0.65
CA VAL A 300 -25.31 -9.48 -0.66
C VAL A 300 -24.13 -9.04 -1.50
N LEU A 301 -24.28 -9.13 -2.81
CA LEU A 301 -23.31 -8.64 -3.79
C LEU A 301 -23.80 -7.32 -4.36
N VAL A 302 -22.93 -6.32 -4.47
CA VAL A 302 -23.19 -5.08 -5.20
C VAL A 302 -22.21 -5.01 -6.37
N MET A 303 -22.74 -4.81 -7.57
CA MET A 303 -21.95 -4.72 -8.81
C MET A 303 -21.97 -3.31 -9.40
N GLU A 304 -20.82 -2.85 -9.86
CA GLU A 304 -20.66 -1.61 -10.64
C GLU A 304 -20.92 -1.93 -12.12
N SER A 305 -22.18 -1.87 -12.54
CA SER A 305 -22.58 -2.28 -13.90
C SER A 305 -23.85 -1.58 -14.35
N ASP A 306 -23.87 -1.18 -15.62
CA ASP A 306 -25.06 -0.71 -16.36
C ASP A 306 -25.76 -1.84 -17.12
N SER A 307 -25.26 -3.07 -17.00
CA SER A 307 -25.79 -4.21 -17.73
C SER A 307 -27.25 -4.50 -17.35
N THR A 308 -28.08 -4.70 -18.36
CA THR A 308 -29.46 -5.21 -18.19
C THR A 308 -29.48 -6.72 -17.94
N GLN A 309 -28.37 -7.41 -18.22
CA GLN A 309 -28.24 -8.85 -18.02
C GLN A 309 -27.92 -9.13 -16.55
N LYS A 310 -28.92 -9.60 -15.81
CA LYS A 310 -28.75 -10.03 -14.42
C LYS A 310 -27.97 -11.34 -14.35
N ILE A 311 -26.98 -11.39 -13.45
CA ILE A 311 -26.29 -12.63 -13.08
C ILE A 311 -27.24 -13.52 -12.29
N ASP A 312 -27.31 -14.80 -12.65
CA ASP A 312 -28.01 -15.82 -11.87
C ASP A 312 -27.20 -16.16 -10.61
N LEU A 313 -27.87 -16.18 -9.46
CA LEU A 313 -27.27 -16.58 -8.18
C LEU A 313 -26.71 -18.01 -8.21
N ASP A 314 -27.23 -18.86 -9.09
CA ASP A 314 -26.76 -20.23 -9.24
C ASP A 314 -25.32 -20.32 -9.74
N LEU A 315 -24.81 -19.29 -10.42
CA LEU A 315 -23.39 -19.17 -10.78
C LEU A 315 -22.47 -19.32 -9.54
N PHE A 316 -22.87 -18.76 -8.39
CA PHE A 316 -22.05 -18.82 -7.17
C PHE A 316 -22.01 -20.22 -6.54
N LYS A 317 -22.92 -21.12 -6.94
CA LYS A 317 -22.87 -22.53 -6.51
C LYS A 317 -21.75 -23.31 -7.21
N GLU A 318 -21.37 -22.88 -8.41
CA GLU A 318 -20.33 -23.52 -9.23
C GLU A 318 -18.90 -23.11 -8.81
N ILE A 319 -18.78 -22.00 -8.06
CA ILE A 319 -17.50 -21.50 -7.55
C ILE A 319 -17.03 -22.37 -6.37
N LYS A 320 -16.13 -23.33 -6.67
CA LYS A 320 -15.59 -24.28 -5.67
C LYS A 320 -14.86 -23.63 -4.50
N THR A 321 -14.31 -22.44 -4.68
CA THR A 321 -13.58 -21.70 -3.63
C THR A 321 -14.50 -20.98 -2.65
N LEU A 322 -15.79 -20.85 -2.99
CA LEU A 322 -16.80 -20.13 -2.22
C LEU A 322 -17.60 -21.11 -1.37
N ALA A 323 -17.48 -20.97 -0.05
CA ALA A 323 -18.24 -21.80 0.87
C ALA A 323 -19.74 -21.48 0.79
N PRO A 324 -20.65 -22.41 1.14
CA PRO A 324 -22.10 -22.18 1.03
C PRO A 324 -22.61 -20.91 1.73
N TYR A 325 -22.00 -20.53 2.84
CA TYR A 325 -22.32 -19.33 3.61
C TYR A 325 -21.72 -18.03 3.04
N GLU A 326 -20.72 -18.12 2.16
CA GLU A 326 -20.13 -16.96 1.45
C GLU A 326 -20.89 -16.61 0.16
N ARG A 327 -21.89 -17.42 -0.22
CA ARG A 327 -22.68 -17.21 -1.44
C ARG A 327 -23.66 -16.04 -1.24
N PRO A 328 -23.63 -15.02 -2.11
CA PRO A 328 -24.60 -13.93 -2.06
C PRO A 328 -26.03 -14.44 -2.07
N LYS A 329 -26.89 -13.84 -1.25
CA LYS A 329 -28.32 -14.11 -1.23
C LYS A 329 -29.08 -13.23 -2.20
N GLU A 330 -28.54 -12.05 -2.50
CA GLU A 330 -29.11 -11.06 -3.42
C GLU A 330 -27.99 -10.32 -4.15
N ILE A 331 -28.31 -9.76 -5.32
CA ILE A 331 -27.42 -8.94 -6.13
C ILE A 331 -28.07 -7.58 -6.37
N TYR A 332 -27.33 -6.52 -6.06
CA TYR A 332 -27.68 -5.14 -6.39
C TYR A 332 -26.76 -4.60 -7.47
N TYR A 333 -27.27 -3.70 -8.30
CA TYR A 333 -26.55 -3.10 -9.41
C TYR A 333 -26.53 -1.59 -9.23
N LEU A 334 -25.38 -0.98 -9.50
CA LEU A 334 -25.23 0.46 -9.52
C LEU A 334 -24.33 0.85 -10.72
N PRO A 335 -24.73 1.80 -11.57
CA PRO A 335 -23.93 2.26 -12.71
C PRO A 335 -22.50 2.64 -12.35
N THR A 336 -22.33 3.30 -11.20
CA THR A 336 -21.04 3.79 -10.72
C THR A 336 -21.03 3.83 -9.21
N PHE A 337 -19.99 3.24 -8.61
CA PHE A 337 -19.74 3.25 -7.19
C PHE A 337 -19.36 4.65 -6.70
N ILE A 338 -19.71 4.91 -5.44
CA ILE A 338 -19.35 6.16 -4.79
C ILE A 338 -17.91 6.03 -4.31
N ARG A 339 -17.04 6.93 -4.76
CA ARG A 339 -15.61 6.90 -4.46
C ARG A 339 -15.15 8.18 -3.79
N THR A 340 -14.14 8.08 -2.92
CA THR A 340 -13.43 9.24 -2.36
C THR A 340 -12.60 9.94 -3.45
N LYS A 341 -12.07 11.14 -3.15
CA LYS A 341 -11.12 11.85 -4.03
C LYS A 341 -9.90 11.01 -4.43
N ASN A 342 -9.53 10.02 -3.62
CA ASN A 342 -8.41 9.12 -3.86
C ASN A 342 -8.86 7.77 -4.47
N GLY A 343 -10.06 7.69 -5.04
CA GLY A 343 -10.58 6.52 -5.76
C GLY A 343 -11.11 5.36 -4.90
N LYS A 344 -10.94 5.41 -3.57
CA LYS A 344 -11.45 4.36 -2.65
C LYS A 344 -12.97 4.30 -2.63
N ILE A 345 -13.55 3.10 -2.72
CA ILE A 345 -15.00 2.85 -2.64
C ILE A 345 -15.51 3.24 -1.25
N GLN A 346 -16.56 4.04 -1.20
CA GLN A 346 -17.34 4.31 0.00
C GLN A 346 -18.43 3.24 0.14
N ARG A 347 -18.08 2.13 0.78
CA ARG A 347 -18.88 0.89 0.83
C ARG A 347 -20.30 1.12 1.33
N GLU A 348 -20.46 1.78 2.47
CA GLU A 348 -21.76 2.07 3.07
C GLU A 348 -22.64 2.92 2.15
N PHE A 349 -22.14 4.05 1.67
CA PHE A 349 -22.89 4.92 0.75
C PHE A 349 -23.24 4.21 -0.56
N THR A 350 -22.33 3.38 -1.07
CA THR A 350 -22.56 2.58 -2.28
C THR A 350 -23.67 1.56 -2.07
N LEU A 351 -23.66 0.83 -0.95
CA LEU A 351 -24.70 -0.12 -0.58
C LEU A 351 -26.07 0.55 -0.45
N GLN A 352 -26.16 1.63 0.32
CA GLN A 352 -27.42 2.38 0.52
C GLN A 352 -27.99 2.89 -0.80
N LYS A 353 -27.13 3.43 -1.68
CA LYS A 353 -27.58 3.88 -3.00
C LYS A 353 -28.05 2.73 -3.90
N ALA A 354 -27.38 1.57 -3.84
CA ALA A 354 -27.75 0.41 -4.62
C ALA A 354 -29.07 -0.23 -4.16
N ILE A 355 -29.35 -0.23 -2.85
CA ILE A 355 -30.62 -0.69 -2.28
C ILE A 355 -31.76 0.27 -2.66
N ASN A 356 -31.56 1.58 -2.54
CA ASN A 356 -32.59 2.58 -2.82
C ASN A 356 -32.95 2.74 -4.31
N ASN A 357 -32.13 2.20 -5.21
CA ASN A 357 -32.35 2.25 -6.66
C ASN A 357 -33.11 1.03 -7.21
N GLN A 358 -33.48 0.07 -6.35
CA GLN A 358 -34.38 -1.04 -6.69
C GLN A 358 -35.83 -0.68 -6.33
#